data_AF-A0A2N1TIR2-F1
#
_entry.id   AF-A0A2N1TIR2-F1
#
_cell.length_a   1.000
_cell.length_b   1.000
_cell.length_c   1.000
_cell.angle_alpha   90.00
_cell.angle_beta   90.00
_cell.angle_gamma   90.00
#
_symmetry.space_group_name_H-M   'P 1'
#
loop_
_entity.id
_entity.type
_entity.pdbx_description
1 polymer ?
#
loop_
_entity_poly.entity_id
_entity_poly.type
_entity_poly.pdbx_seq_one_letter_code
_entity_poly.pdbx_strand_id
1 'polypeptide(L)'
;MHKEKWITAGFILAGCVNVAGIPVFSKLFSNQLLMTTDAGAFSIVGLGVIMLWGLAYIAVSVSYSLVPGIIAVFALEKFFYTAFWGRWLWQHGGELNAIYAQDTLTGFFYSIYGVNDFLFGVFFLYVFIYLRKQKQVFP
;
A
#
# COMPACT_ATOMS: atom_id res chain seq x y z
N MET A 1 -2.21 -12.19 25.54
CA MET A 1 -1.70 -10.98 24.88
C MET A 1 -2.89 -10.22 24.33
N HIS A 2 -3.17 -9.01 24.83
CA HIS A 2 -4.34 -8.22 24.41
C HIS A 2 -4.10 -7.71 22.99
N LYS A 3 -5.05 -7.97 22.07
CA LYS A 3 -4.98 -7.42 20.71
C LYS A 3 -5.63 -6.05 20.72
N GLU A 4 -4.87 -5.06 20.29
CA GLU A 4 -5.36 -3.70 20.14
C GLU A 4 -6.30 -3.64 18.94
N LYS A 5 -7.59 -3.39 19.18
CA LYS A 5 -8.62 -3.38 18.14
C LYS A 5 -8.29 -2.41 16.99
N TRP A 6 -7.67 -1.28 17.31
CA TRP A 6 -7.27 -0.29 16.32
C TRP A 6 -6.15 -0.79 15.39
N ILE A 7 -5.24 -1.66 15.87
CA ILE A 7 -4.21 -2.26 15.03
C ILE A 7 -4.87 -3.21 14.04
N THR A 8 -5.74 -4.11 14.50
CA THR A 8 -6.49 -5.01 13.60
C THR A 8 -7.28 -4.21 12.55
N ALA A 9 -7.96 -3.13 12.96
CA ALA A 9 -8.66 -2.25 12.03
C ALA A 9 -7.71 -1.61 11.00
N GLY A 10 -6.51 -1.19 11.39
CA GLY A 10 -5.49 -0.63 10.49
C GLY A 10 -5.02 -1.64 9.42
N PHE A 11 -4.80 -2.90 9.79
CA PHE A 11 -4.48 -3.97 8.82
C PHE A 11 -5.63 -4.21 7.83
N ILE A 12 -6.86 -4.26 8.33
CA ILE A 12 -8.06 -4.45 7.49
C ILE A 12 -8.21 -3.26 6.53
N LEU A 13 -8.08 -2.03 7.02
CA LEU A 13 -8.16 -0.82 6.21
C LEU A 13 -7.09 -0.82 5.10
N ALA A 14 -5.84 -1.09 5.44
CA ALA A 14 -4.75 -1.20 4.47
C ALA A 14 -5.06 -2.24 3.38
N GLY A 15 -5.57 -3.39 3.79
CA GLY A 15 -5.95 -4.45 2.86
C GLY A 15 -7.13 -4.09 1.97
N CYS A 16 -8.17 -3.46 2.52
CA CYS A 16 -9.31 -2.98 1.76
C CYS A 16 -8.90 -1.91 0.74
N VAL A 17 -7.99 -0.99 1.08
CA VAL A 17 -7.47 0.00 0.13
C VAL A 17 -6.79 -0.67 -1.06
N ASN A 18 -5.97 -1.70 -0.83
CA ASN A 18 -5.33 -2.44 -1.91
C ASN A 18 -6.32 -3.31 -2.72
N VAL A 19 -7.27 -4.00 -2.07
CA VAL A 19 -8.17 -4.95 -2.74
C VAL A 19 -9.34 -4.25 -3.43
N ALA A 20 -9.92 -3.23 -2.82
CA ALA A 20 -11.07 -2.51 -3.35
C ALA A 20 -10.67 -1.23 -4.09
N GLY A 21 -9.62 -0.53 -3.65
CA GLY A 21 -9.15 0.70 -4.31
C GLY A 21 -8.59 0.43 -5.71
N ILE A 22 -7.82 -0.65 -5.89
CA ILE A 22 -7.24 -0.99 -7.19
C ILE A 22 -8.31 -1.19 -8.29
N PRO A 23 -9.37 -2.00 -8.09
CA PRO A 23 -10.47 -2.08 -9.06
C PRO A 23 -11.15 -0.74 -9.34
N VAL A 24 -11.28 0.15 -8.35
CA VAL A 24 -11.87 1.49 -8.56
C VAL A 24 -10.98 2.35 -9.47
N PHE A 25 -9.70 2.52 -9.11
CA PHE A 25 -8.78 3.38 -9.88
C PHE A 25 -8.43 2.80 -11.25
N SER A 26 -8.35 1.48 -11.37
CA SER A 26 -8.11 0.79 -12.65
C SER A 26 -9.36 0.64 -13.53
N LYS A 27 -10.53 1.15 -13.10
CA LYS A 27 -11.82 0.96 -13.78
C LYS A 27 -12.06 -0.53 -14.11
N LEU A 28 -11.95 -1.39 -13.09
CA LEU A 28 -12.00 -2.84 -13.23
C LEU A 28 -10.96 -3.37 -14.24
N PHE A 29 -9.71 -2.92 -14.11
CA PHE A 29 -8.57 -3.29 -14.97
C PHE A 29 -8.67 -2.87 -16.44
N SER A 30 -9.65 -2.04 -16.81
CA SER A 30 -9.79 -1.55 -18.18
C SER A 30 -9.10 -0.20 -18.43
N ASN A 31 -8.56 0.45 -17.40
CA ASN A 31 -7.92 1.76 -17.49
C ASN A 31 -6.51 1.64 -18.10
N GLN A 32 -6.42 1.67 -19.42
CA GLN A 32 -5.16 1.59 -20.16
C GLN A 32 -4.19 2.71 -19.77
N LEU A 33 -4.67 3.94 -19.55
CA LEU A 33 -3.81 5.06 -19.19
C LEU A 33 -3.04 4.75 -17.89
N LEU A 34 -3.74 4.30 -16.85
CA LEU A 34 -3.11 3.89 -15.59
C LEU A 34 -2.07 2.78 -15.80
N MET A 35 -2.36 1.79 -16.63
CA MET A 35 -1.44 0.67 -16.86
C MET A 35 -0.23 1.04 -17.73
N THR A 36 -0.35 2.05 -18.59
CA THR A 36 0.74 2.49 -19.48
C THR A 36 1.60 3.59 -18.89
N THR A 37 1.06 4.44 -18.00
CA THR A 37 1.80 5.56 -17.38
C THR A 37 2.94 5.08 -16.48
N ASP A 38 2.79 3.93 -15.83
CA ASP A 38 3.88 3.20 -15.18
C ASP A 38 3.62 1.70 -15.29
N ALA A 39 4.04 1.13 -16.42
CA ALA A 39 3.88 -0.30 -16.70
C ALA A 39 4.72 -1.20 -15.75
N GLY A 40 5.70 -0.63 -15.05
CA GLY A 40 6.49 -1.37 -14.05
C GLY A 40 5.66 -1.69 -12.81
N ALA A 41 5.01 -0.67 -12.24
CA ALA A 41 4.22 -0.81 -11.02
C ALA A 41 2.77 -1.27 -11.28
N PHE A 42 2.14 -0.79 -12.36
CA PHE A 42 0.69 -0.91 -12.57
C PHE A 42 0.29 -1.71 -13.81
N SER A 43 1.15 -2.61 -14.28
CA SER A 43 0.72 -3.68 -15.20
C SER A 43 -0.40 -4.53 -14.58
N ILE A 44 -1.14 -5.28 -15.40
CA ILE A 44 -2.18 -6.19 -14.90
C ILE A 44 -1.65 -7.17 -13.83
N VAL A 45 -0.41 -7.63 -13.98
CA VAL A 45 0.28 -8.47 -13.00
C VAL A 45 0.60 -7.68 -11.74
N GLY A 46 1.14 -6.46 -11.88
CA GLY A 46 1.42 -5.56 -10.76
C GLY A 46 0.18 -5.26 -9.93
N LEU A 47 -0.94 -4.93 -10.57
CA LEU A 47 -2.23 -4.71 -9.92
C LEU A 47 -2.71 -5.96 -9.16
N GLY A 48 -2.56 -7.15 -9.76
CA GLY A 48 -2.84 -8.41 -9.09
C GLY A 48 -1.97 -8.63 -7.84
N VAL A 49 -0.68 -8.33 -7.92
CA VAL A 49 0.25 -8.42 -6.78
C VAL A 49 -0.13 -7.44 -5.67
N ILE A 50 -0.53 -6.20 -5.99
CA ILE A 50 -0.99 -5.22 -5.00
C ILE A 50 -2.22 -5.75 -4.24
N MET A 51 -3.17 -6.38 -4.94
CA MET A 51 -4.33 -7.01 -4.31
C MET A 51 -3.94 -8.19 -3.42
N LEU A 52 -2.99 -9.03 -3.85
CA LEU A 52 -2.47 -10.15 -3.04
C LEU A 52 -1.81 -9.65 -1.74
N TRP A 53 -1.05 -8.55 -1.80
CA TRP A 53 -0.53 -7.89 -0.59
C TRP A 53 -1.65 -7.40 0.31
N GLY A 54 -2.71 -6.83 -0.27
CA GLY A 54 -3.89 -6.41 0.50
C GLY A 54 -4.56 -7.56 1.25
N LEU A 55 -4.71 -8.72 0.59
CA LEU A 55 -5.21 -9.94 1.22
C LEU A 55 -4.26 -10.45 2.31
N ALA A 56 -2.94 -10.36 2.11
CA ALA A 56 -1.96 -10.72 3.13
C ALA A 56 -2.09 -9.85 4.39
N TYR A 57 -2.31 -8.53 4.24
CA TYR A 57 -2.56 -7.66 5.39
C TYR A 57 -3.81 -8.09 6.16
N ILE A 58 -4.91 -8.37 5.46
CA ILE A 58 -6.17 -8.83 6.08
C ILE A 58 -5.97 -10.17 6.80
N ALA A 59 -5.27 -11.12 6.17
CA ALA A 59 -5.00 -12.43 6.77
C ALA A 59 -4.20 -12.32 8.08
N VAL A 60 -3.23 -11.40 8.13
CA VAL A 60 -2.40 -11.16 9.31
C VAL A 60 -3.13 -10.32 10.38
N SER A 61 -4.20 -9.60 10.04
CA SER A 61 -4.90 -8.67 10.95
C SER A 61 -5.34 -9.28 12.29
N VAL A 62 -5.61 -10.59 12.32
CA VAL A 62 -6.00 -11.33 13.52
C VAL A 62 -4.83 -12.04 14.21
N SER A 63 -3.66 -12.17 13.58
CA SER A 63 -2.51 -12.93 14.10
C SER A 63 -1.21 -12.12 14.14
N TYR A 64 -1.28 -10.82 13.83
CA TYR A 64 -0.14 -9.89 13.69
C TYR A 64 0.90 -10.01 14.82
N SER A 65 0.43 -10.14 16.05
CA SER A 65 1.28 -10.24 17.23
C SER A 65 2.17 -11.48 17.29
N LEU A 66 1.81 -12.54 16.55
CA LEU A 66 2.60 -13.79 16.44
C LEU A 66 3.64 -13.72 15.31
N VAL A 67 3.48 -12.81 14.36
CA VAL A 67 4.27 -12.74 13.13
C VAL A 67 4.92 -11.37 12.89
N PRO A 68 5.63 -10.77 13.88
CA PRO A 68 6.22 -9.44 13.72
C PRO A 68 7.18 -9.33 12.53
N GLY A 69 7.86 -10.41 12.15
CA GLY A 69 8.72 -10.42 10.96
C GLY A 69 7.97 -10.13 9.67
N ILE A 70 6.74 -10.66 9.51
CA ILE A 70 5.90 -10.39 8.33
C ILE A 70 5.46 -8.92 8.31
N ILE A 71 5.18 -8.33 9.47
CA ILE A 71 4.81 -6.91 9.57
C ILE A 71 5.97 -6.00 9.11
N ALA A 72 7.22 -6.36 9.44
CA ALA A 72 8.37 -5.64 8.92
C ALA A 72 8.47 -5.73 7.38
N VAL A 73 8.15 -6.89 6.80
CA VAL A 73 8.08 -7.04 5.33
C VAL A 73 7.00 -6.14 4.72
N PHE A 74 5.83 -6.03 5.35
CA PHE A 74 4.78 -5.09 4.89
C PHE A 74 5.25 -3.63 4.94
N ALA A 75 5.96 -3.22 5.98
CA ALA A 75 6.52 -1.87 6.05
C ALA A 75 7.54 -1.62 4.92
N LEU A 76 8.43 -2.59 4.66
CA LEU A 76 9.41 -2.50 3.58
C LEU A 76 8.76 -2.41 2.21
N GLU A 77 7.75 -3.23 1.95
CA GLU A 77 6.98 -3.20 0.70
C GLU A 77 6.30 -1.84 0.50
N LYS A 78 5.64 -1.29 1.53
CA LYS A 78 5.03 0.04 1.46
C LYS A 78 6.03 1.16 1.21
N PHE A 79 7.19 1.14 1.88
CA PHE A 79 8.24 2.13 1.61
C PHE A 79 8.88 1.96 0.23
N PHE A 80 8.97 0.74 -0.29
CA PHE A 80 9.42 0.48 -1.65
C PHE A 80 8.49 1.14 -2.67
N TYR A 81 7.18 0.93 -2.59
CA TYR A 81 6.21 1.59 -3.48
C TYR A 81 6.23 3.11 -3.33
N THR A 82 6.37 3.62 -2.11
CA THR A 82 6.53 5.07 -1.84
C THR A 82 7.77 5.64 -2.54
N ALA A 83 8.91 4.95 -2.47
CA ALA A 83 10.15 5.38 -3.10
C ALA A 83 10.05 5.37 -4.63
N PHE A 84 9.43 4.32 -5.19
CA PHE A 84 9.17 4.24 -6.63
C PHE A 84 8.24 5.36 -7.11
N TRP A 85 7.19 5.67 -6.35
CA TRP A 85 6.33 6.81 -6.61
C TRP A 85 7.08 8.14 -6.56
N GLY A 86 7.90 8.37 -5.53
CA GLY A 86 8.70 9.57 -5.41
C GLY A 86 9.67 9.75 -6.58
N ARG A 87 10.29 8.65 -7.03
CA ARG A 87 11.11 8.64 -8.26
C ARG A 87 10.28 8.95 -9.49
N TRP A 88 9.09 8.36 -9.63
CA TRP A 88 8.21 8.62 -10.75
C TRP A 88 7.79 10.10 -10.80
N LEU A 89 7.39 10.69 -9.67
CA LEU A 89 7.06 12.11 -9.58
C LEU A 89 8.24 13.01 -9.92
N TRP A 90 9.44 12.66 -9.48
CA TRP A 90 10.64 13.44 -9.81
C TRP A 90 10.90 13.46 -11.32
N GLN A 91 10.62 12.36 -12.01
CA GLN A 91 10.90 12.20 -13.44
C GLN A 91 9.77 12.66 -14.35
N HIS A 92 8.51 12.43 -13.95
CA HIS A 92 7.31 12.57 -14.79
C HIS A 92 6.24 13.46 -14.13
N GLY A 93 6.53 14.11 -12.99
CA GLY A 93 5.57 14.94 -12.27
C GLY A 93 5.03 16.12 -13.09
N GLY A 94 5.80 16.61 -14.07
CA GLY A 94 5.33 17.63 -15.02
C GLY A 94 4.21 17.14 -15.95
N GLU A 95 4.06 15.83 -16.12
CA GLU A 95 3.06 15.21 -16.98
C GLU A 95 1.70 15.07 -16.26
N LEU A 96 1.63 15.28 -14.94
CA LEU A 96 0.41 15.12 -14.15
C LEU A 96 -0.75 15.94 -14.71
N ASN A 97 -0.53 17.19 -15.11
CA ASN A 97 -1.60 18.03 -15.68
C ASN A 97 -2.20 17.42 -16.96
N ALA A 98 -1.37 16.81 -17.80
CA ALA A 98 -1.83 16.14 -19.02
C ALA A 98 -2.59 14.85 -18.66
N ILE A 99 -2.10 14.08 -17.69
CA ILE A 99 -2.79 12.88 -17.18
C ILE A 99 -4.15 13.24 -16.59
N TYR A 100 -4.24 14.30 -15.79
CA TYR A 100 -5.50 14.80 -15.23
C TYR A 100 -6.50 15.24 -16.30
N ALA A 101 -6.02 15.88 -17.37
CA ALA A 101 -6.84 16.31 -18.49
C ALA A 101 -7.39 15.12 -19.29
N GLN A 102 -6.62 14.02 -19.37
CA GLN A 102 -7.04 12.81 -20.07
C GLN A 102 -7.93 11.91 -19.21
N ASP A 103 -7.58 11.71 -17.95
CA ASP A 103 -8.34 10.95 -16.96
C ASP A 103 -8.09 11.47 -15.55
N THR A 104 -9.10 12.14 -14.98
CA THR A 104 -9.01 12.74 -13.65
C THR A 104 -8.79 11.70 -12.54
N LEU A 105 -9.33 10.48 -12.68
CA LEU A 105 -9.19 9.43 -11.69
C LEU A 105 -7.75 8.88 -11.67
N THR A 106 -7.16 8.68 -12.85
CA THR A 106 -5.74 8.32 -13.00
C THR A 106 -4.83 9.44 -12.48
N GLY A 107 -5.09 10.69 -12.86
CA GLY A 107 -4.31 11.83 -12.37
C GLY A 107 -4.34 11.93 -10.84
N PHE A 108 -5.52 11.75 -10.24
CA PHE A 108 -5.68 11.72 -8.79
C PHE A 108 -4.89 10.57 -8.16
N PHE A 109 -5.03 9.35 -8.70
CA PHE A 109 -4.29 8.19 -8.23
C PHE A 109 -2.78 8.44 -8.20
N TYR A 110 -2.18 8.86 -9.33
CA TYR A 110 -0.74 9.17 -9.43
C TYR A 110 -0.29 10.33 -8.56
N SER A 111 -1.21 11.20 -8.11
CA SER A 111 -0.90 12.31 -7.22
C SER A 111 -0.82 11.90 -5.75
N ILE A 112 -1.46 10.79 -5.35
CA ILE A 112 -1.63 10.49 -3.91
C ILE A 112 -1.28 9.06 -3.50
N TYR A 113 -1.14 8.09 -4.42
CA TYR A 113 -1.00 6.68 -4.02
C TYR A 113 0.23 6.45 -3.13
N GLY A 114 1.37 7.10 -3.42
CA GLY A 114 2.56 6.93 -2.59
C GLY A 114 2.48 7.63 -1.23
N VAL A 115 1.63 8.65 -1.05
CA VAL A 115 1.32 9.18 0.29
C VAL A 115 0.57 8.13 1.10
N ASN A 116 -0.42 7.47 0.47
CA ASN A 116 -1.15 6.38 1.09
C ASN A 116 -0.22 5.22 1.50
N ASP A 117 0.67 4.80 0.59
CA ASP A 117 1.64 3.75 0.89
C ASP A 117 2.59 4.17 2.02
N PHE A 118 3.06 5.41 2.04
CA PHE A 118 3.91 5.91 3.10
C PHE A 118 3.24 5.82 4.48
N LEU A 119 1.98 6.27 4.58
CA LEU A 119 1.23 6.24 5.83
C LEU A 119 1.04 4.80 6.35
N PHE A 120 0.71 3.85 5.47
CA PHE A 120 0.62 2.44 5.85
C PHE A 120 1.99 1.83 6.17
N GLY A 121 3.06 2.24 5.51
CA GLY A 121 4.43 1.85 5.84
C GLY A 121 4.83 2.28 7.25
N VAL A 122 4.54 3.53 7.61
CA VAL A 122 4.73 4.05 8.97
C VAL A 122 3.88 3.28 9.98
N PHE A 123 2.63 2.99 9.66
CA PHE A 123 1.76 2.18 10.51
C PHE A 123 2.34 0.78 10.77
N PHE A 124 2.74 0.05 9.73
CA PHE A 124 3.33 -1.29 9.89
C PHE A 124 4.65 -1.24 10.66
N LEU A 125 5.50 -0.25 10.38
CA LEU A 125 6.75 -0.06 11.12
C LEU A 125 6.49 0.21 12.61
N TYR A 126 5.52 1.07 12.91
CA TYR A 126 5.10 1.33 14.28
C TYR A 126 4.65 0.04 14.98
N VAL A 127 3.78 -0.75 14.35
CA VAL A 127 3.27 -2.01 14.94
C VAL A 127 4.42 -2.99 15.17
N PHE A 128 5.37 -3.10 14.22
CA PHE A 128 6.55 -3.93 14.39
C PHE A 128 7.37 -3.51 15.62
N ILE A 129 7.71 -2.22 15.76
CA ILE A 129 8.48 -1.70 16.90
C ILE A 129 7.72 -1.91 18.21
N TYR A 130 6.41 -1.66 18.22
CA TYR A 130 5.53 -1.87 19.37
C TYR A 130 5.60 -3.32 19.88
N LEU A 131 5.44 -4.30 18.99
CA LEU A 131 5.51 -5.72 19.34
C LEU A 131 6.90 -6.14 19.83
N ARG A 132 7.97 -5.61 19.22
CA ARG A 132 9.35 -5.89 19.63
C ARG A 132 9.63 -5.39 21.06
N LYS A 133 9.13 -4.22 21.41
CA LYS A 133 9.24 -3.68 22.77
C LYS A 133 8.47 -4.52 23.78
N GLN A 134 7.25 -4.97 23.45
CA GLN A 134 6.48 -5.83 24.36
C GLN A 134 7.14 -7.19 24.62
N LYS A 135 7.74 -7.80 23.59
CA LYS A 135 8.42 -9.10 23.73
C LYS A 135 9.69 -9.02 24.58
N GLN A 136 10.35 -7.86 24.65
CA GLN A 136 11.51 -7.65 25.51
C GLN A 136 11.16 -7.46 27.00
N VAL A 137 9.91 -7.13 27.32
CA VAL A 137 9.45 -6.90 28.70
C VAL A 137 9.10 -8.21 29.43
N PHE A 138 8.89 -9.31 28.70
CA PHE A 138 8.60 -10.63 29.27
C PHE A 138 9.48 -11.70 28.59
N PRO A 139 10.68 -11.99 29.14
CA PRO A 139 11.53 -13.09 28.69
C PRO A 139 10.95 -14.48 29.02
#